data_AF-A0A2D5IEV4-F1
#
_entry.id   AF-A0A2D5IEV4-F1
#
_cell.length_a   1.000
_cell.length_b   1.000
_cell.length_c   1.000
_cell.angle_alpha   90.00
_cell.angle_beta   90.00
_cell.angle_gamma   90.00
#
_symmetry.space_group_name_H-M   'P 1'
#
loop_
_entity.id
_entity.type
_entity.pdbx_description
1 polymer ?
#
loop_
_entity_poly.entity_id
_entity_poly.type
_entity_poly.pdbx_seq_one_letter_code
_entity_poly.pdbx_strand_id
1 'polypeptide(L)'
;MARPEKVFTDDEVAEVERLAPSLTQQQLADYFCISVNTLKEIMKRDSRVSDSYKRGLTRAGIIMVEKLYDKAMEGDHPSMKLWLSQRMGWTEKSRQEISGPEGRPIEKDYHVTIEVVNPGDLD
;
A
#
# COMPACT_ATOMS: atom_id res chain seq x y z
N MET A 1 -4.19 37.46 -12.79
CA MET A 1 -4.78 36.48 -13.72
C MET A 1 -4.66 35.11 -13.07
N ALA A 2 -5.73 34.29 -13.06
CA ALA A 2 -5.65 32.93 -12.56
C ALA A 2 -4.80 32.06 -13.49
N ARG A 3 -3.98 31.15 -12.95
CA ARG A 3 -3.20 30.20 -13.74
C ARG A 3 -4.17 29.27 -14.48
N PRO A 4 -4.00 29.04 -15.79
CA PRO A 4 -4.86 28.13 -16.53
C PRO A 4 -4.80 26.71 -15.96
N GLU A 5 -5.95 26.04 -15.93
CA GLU A 5 -6.08 24.69 -15.39
C GLU A 5 -5.41 23.65 -16.29
N LYS A 6 -4.58 22.77 -15.72
CA LYS A 6 -3.92 21.68 -16.47
C LYS A 6 -4.91 20.56 -16.80
N VAL A 7 -5.30 20.39 -18.06
CA VAL A 7 -6.10 19.25 -18.52
C VAL A 7 -5.17 18.20 -19.13
N PHE A 8 -5.39 16.93 -18.79
CA PHE A 8 -4.61 15.84 -19.35
C PHE A 8 -5.10 15.54 -20.76
N THR A 9 -4.15 15.38 -21.67
CA THR A 9 -4.38 14.85 -23.01
C THR A 9 -4.66 13.35 -22.96
N ASP A 10 -5.23 12.78 -24.03
CA ASP A 10 -5.51 11.34 -24.08
C ASP A 10 -4.24 10.49 -23.94
N ASP A 11 -3.11 10.97 -24.47
CA ASP A 11 -1.80 10.33 -24.31
C ASP A 11 -1.31 10.36 -22.85
N GLU A 12 -1.46 11.50 -22.16
CA GLU A 12 -1.15 11.59 -20.72
C GLU A 12 -2.06 10.68 -19.88
N VAL A 13 -3.33 10.51 -20.26
CA VAL A 13 -4.25 9.58 -19.59
C VAL A 13 -3.82 8.13 -19.82
N ALA A 14 -3.38 7.77 -21.02
CA ALA A 14 -2.82 6.44 -21.31
C ALA A 14 -1.53 6.19 -20.49
N GLU A 15 -0.69 7.21 -20.35
CA GLU A 15 0.52 7.14 -19.54
C GLU A 15 0.22 6.96 -18.04
N VAL A 16 -0.87 7.57 -17.54
CA VAL A 16 -1.38 7.32 -16.18
C VAL A 16 -1.73 5.84 -15.98
N GLU A 17 -2.47 5.21 -16.91
CA GLU A 17 -2.80 3.77 -16.82
C GLU A 17 -1.53 2.92 -16.81
N ARG A 18 -0.58 3.24 -17.69
CA ARG A 18 0.67 2.48 -17.85
C ARG A 18 1.56 2.56 -16.61
N LEU A 19 1.67 3.73 -15.99
CA LEU A 19 2.57 4.00 -14.88
C LEU A 19 1.98 3.70 -13.50
N ALA A 20 0.64 3.66 -13.37
CA ALA A 20 -0.04 3.48 -12.09
C ALA A 20 0.47 2.30 -11.23
N PRO A 21 0.80 1.12 -11.78
CA PRO A 21 1.33 0.01 -10.98
C PRO A 21 2.76 0.20 -10.46
N SER A 22 3.53 1.08 -11.11
CA SER A 22 4.97 1.23 -10.84
C SER A 22 5.29 2.44 -9.96
N LEU A 23 4.40 3.43 -9.94
CA LEU A 23 4.63 4.71 -9.26
C LEU A 23 3.53 4.99 -8.24
N THR A 24 3.92 5.56 -7.10
CA THR A 24 2.97 6.20 -6.19
C THR A 24 2.33 7.42 -6.86
N GLN A 25 1.18 7.89 -6.35
CA GLN A 25 0.56 9.13 -6.86
C GLN A 25 1.48 10.35 -6.74
N GLN A 26 2.37 10.40 -5.75
CA GLN A 26 3.36 11.47 -5.63
C GLN A 26 4.36 11.41 -6.78
N GLN A 27 4.97 10.25 -7.03
CA GLN A 27 5.93 10.07 -8.13
C GLN A 27 5.27 10.26 -9.50
N LEU A 28 4.01 9.87 -9.65
CA LEU A 28 3.23 10.12 -10.86
C LEU A 28 3.01 11.63 -11.06
N ALA A 29 2.71 12.38 -9.99
CA ALA A 29 2.59 13.83 -10.05
C ALA A 29 3.93 14.50 -10.42
N ASP A 30 5.03 14.04 -9.82
CA ASP A 30 6.38 14.51 -10.11
C ASP A 30 6.74 14.24 -11.59
N TYR A 31 6.38 13.06 -12.12
CA TYR A 31 6.55 12.71 -13.53
C TYR A 31 5.83 13.69 -14.48
N PHE A 32 4.60 14.10 -14.16
CA PHE A 32 3.86 15.10 -14.92
C PHE A 32 4.21 16.56 -14.56
N CYS A 33 5.24 16.77 -13.74
CA CYS A 33 5.71 18.06 -13.24
C CYS A 33 4.60 18.90 -12.60
N ILE A 34 3.76 18.26 -11.78
CA ILE A 34 2.69 18.89 -11.01
C ILE A 34 2.75 18.51 -9.54
N SER A 35 2.11 19.31 -8.70
CA SER A 35 1.94 18.91 -7.30
C SER A 35 0.97 17.73 -7.19
N VAL A 36 1.14 16.88 -6.18
CA VAL A 36 0.20 15.79 -5.89
C VAL A 36 -1.22 16.28 -5.65
N ASN A 37 -1.37 17.49 -5.07
CA ASN A 37 -2.69 18.11 -4.87
C ASN A 37 -3.33 18.43 -6.22
N THR A 38 -2.56 18.95 -7.18
CA THR A 38 -3.05 19.19 -8.54
C THR A 38 -3.48 17.89 -9.22
N LEU A 39 -2.72 16.80 -9.08
CA LEU A 39 -3.11 15.49 -9.61
C LEU A 39 -4.43 15.00 -8.99
N LYS A 40 -4.59 15.13 -7.67
CA LYS A 40 -5.82 14.74 -6.96
C LYS A 40 -7.03 15.55 -7.43
N GLU A 41 -6.90 16.86 -7.61
CA GLU A 41 -7.98 17.70 -8.14
C GLU A 41 -8.30 17.34 -9.60
N ILE A 42 -7.29 17.02 -10.42
CA ILE A 42 -7.48 16.48 -11.77
C ILE A 42 -8.29 15.19 -11.75
N MET A 43 -7.93 14.23 -10.88
CA MET A 43 -8.63 12.95 -10.76
C MET A 43 -10.09 13.10 -10.29
N LYS A 44 -10.41 14.15 -9.52
CA LYS A 44 -11.78 14.47 -9.08
C LYS A 44 -12.62 15.06 -10.21
N ARG A 45 -12.05 15.96 -11.02
CA ARG A 45 -12.77 16.66 -12.10
C ARG A 45 -12.85 15.88 -13.41
N ASP A 46 -11.84 15.06 -13.72
CA ASP A 46 -11.75 14.26 -14.94
C ASP A 46 -11.72 12.77 -14.58
N SER A 47 -12.86 12.09 -14.76
CA SER A 47 -12.99 10.67 -14.46
C SER A 47 -12.09 9.81 -15.34
N ARG A 48 -11.72 10.25 -16.55
CA ARG A 48 -10.84 9.48 -17.45
C ARG A 48 -9.49 9.22 -16.80
N VAL A 49 -8.97 10.18 -16.04
CA VAL A 49 -7.68 10.05 -15.33
C VAL A 49 -7.82 9.06 -14.17
N SER A 50 -8.86 9.20 -13.34
CA SER A 50 -9.04 8.33 -12.17
C SER A 50 -9.41 6.90 -12.54
N ASP A 51 -10.21 6.71 -13.59
CA ASP A 51 -10.56 5.38 -14.11
C ASP A 51 -9.35 4.71 -14.76
N SER A 52 -8.52 5.47 -15.50
CA SER A 52 -7.28 4.94 -16.09
C SER A 52 -6.27 4.52 -15.02
N TYR A 53 -6.13 5.30 -13.95
CA TYR A 53 -5.31 4.93 -12.81
C TYR A 53 -5.78 3.62 -12.15
N LYS A 54 -7.10 3.50 -11.85
CA LYS A 54 -7.68 2.28 -11.26
C LYS A 54 -7.56 1.08 -12.19
N ARG A 55 -7.78 1.27 -13.48
CA ARG A 55 -7.69 0.22 -14.50
C ARG A 55 -6.26 -0.30 -14.61
N GLY A 56 -5.26 0.59 -14.60
CA GLY A 56 -3.85 0.22 -14.59
C GLY A 56 -3.50 -0.68 -13.42
N LEU A 57 -3.87 -0.26 -12.20
CA LEU A 57 -3.68 -1.07 -10.99
C LEU A 57 -4.38 -2.43 -11.06
N THR A 58 -5.63 -2.45 -11.54
CA THR A 58 -6.43 -3.69 -11.65
C THR A 58 -5.79 -4.65 -12.64
N ARG A 59 -5.37 -4.18 -13.81
CA ARG A 59 -4.70 -5.00 -14.83
C ARG A 59 -3.40 -5.60 -14.33
N ALA A 60 -2.57 -4.81 -13.63
CA ALA A 60 -1.34 -5.32 -13.04
C ALA A 60 -1.62 -6.38 -11.96
N GLY A 61 -2.66 -6.17 -11.14
CA GLY A 61 -3.13 -7.16 -10.17
C GLY A 61 -3.53 -8.48 -10.82
N ILE A 62 -4.31 -8.44 -11.89
CA ILE A 62 -4.71 -9.64 -12.67
C ILE A 62 -3.48 -10.38 -13.18
N ILE A 63 -2.56 -9.68 -13.85
CA ILE A 63 -1.33 -10.28 -14.39
C ILE A 63 -0.49 -10.93 -13.28
N MET A 64 -0.39 -10.29 -12.10
CA MET A 64 0.35 -10.85 -10.99
C MET A 64 -0.31 -12.12 -10.44
N VAL A 65 -1.64 -12.14 -10.34
CA VAL A 65 -2.40 -13.33 -9.91
C VAL A 65 -2.26 -14.47 -10.91
N GLU A 66 -2.30 -14.20 -12.22
CA GLU A 66 -2.07 -15.19 -13.27
C GLU A 66 -0.68 -15.82 -13.13
N LYS A 67 0.37 -15.00 -13.02
CA LYS A 67 1.75 -15.49 -12.83
C LYS A 67 1.93 -16.30 -11.55
N LEU A 68 1.29 -15.87 -10.46
CA LEU A 68 1.30 -16.60 -9.20
C LEU A 68 0.63 -17.97 -9.35
N TYR A 69 -0.51 -18.02 -10.03
CA TYR A 69 -1.26 -19.24 -10.28
C TYR A 69 -0.48 -20.22 -11.16
N ASP A 70 0.14 -19.74 -12.24
CA ASP A 70 0.96 -20.56 -13.13
C ASP A 70 2.13 -21.19 -12.38
N LYS A 71 2.88 -20.39 -11.60
CA LYS A 71 3.95 -20.91 -10.73
C LYS A 71 3.46 -21.93 -9.72
N ALA A 72 2.30 -21.69 -9.13
CA ALA A 72 1.69 -22.64 -8.20
C ALA A 72 1.39 -23.98 -8.90
N MET A 73 0.89 -23.95 -10.13
CA MET A 73 0.61 -25.15 -10.93
C MET A 73 1.88 -25.89 -11.38
N GLU A 74 3.01 -25.18 -11.54
CA GLU A 74 4.33 -25.76 -11.78
C GLU A 74 4.93 -26.42 -10.51
N GLY A 75 4.26 -26.33 -9.36
CA GLY A 75 4.68 -26.95 -8.12
C GLY A 75 5.51 -26.04 -7.20
N ASP A 76 5.58 -24.73 -7.45
CA ASP A 76 6.20 -23.78 -6.53
C ASP A 76 5.41 -23.71 -5.22
N HIS A 77 5.94 -24.33 -4.17
CA HIS A 77 5.26 -24.46 -2.89
C HIS A 77 4.90 -23.10 -2.25
N PRO A 78 5.79 -22.08 -2.22
CA PRO A 78 5.43 -20.76 -1.74
C PRO A 78 4.23 -20.14 -2.48
N SER A 79 4.17 -20.25 -3.81
CA SER A 79 3.05 -19.74 -4.61
C SER A 79 1.75 -20.47 -4.33
N MET A 80 1.77 -21.81 -4.27
CA MET A 80 0.60 -22.61 -3.88
C MET A 80 0.09 -22.23 -2.49
N LYS A 81 1.00 -22.11 -1.52
CA LYS A 81 0.71 -21.69 -0.15
C LYS A 81 0.05 -20.31 -0.10
N LEU A 82 0.58 -19.33 -0.84
CA LEU A 82 0.01 -17.99 -0.92
C LEU A 82 -1.38 -18.00 -1.56
N TRP A 83 -1.58 -18.75 -2.65
CA TRP A 83 -2.88 -18.83 -3.30
C TRP A 83 -3.94 -19.52 -2.43
N LEU A 84 -3.58 -20.63 -1.79
CA LEU A 84 -4.48 -21.37 -0.89
C LEU A 84 -4.86 -20.57 0.35
N SER A 85 -3.94 -19.77 0.91
CA SER A 85 -4.28 -18.93 2.06
C SER A 85 -5.31 -17.85 1.69
N GLN A 86 -5.16 -17.23 0.52
CA GLN A 86 -6.06 -16.17 0.06
C GLN A 86 -7.42 -16.70 -0.45
N ARG A 87 -7.45 -17.89 -1.07
CA ARG A 87 -8.65 -18.41 -1.75
C ARG A 87 -9.38 -19.52 -1.00
N MET A 88 -8.65 -20.32 -0.24
CA MET A 88 -9.15 -21.54 0.39
C MET A 88 -9.01 -21.52 1.92
N GLY A 89 -8.59 -20.39 2.50
CA GLY A 89 -8.49 -20.22 3.95
C GLY A 89 -7.39 -21.07 4.61
N TRP A 90 -6.38 -21.49 3.83
CA TRP A 90 -5.25 -22.22 4.38
C TRP A 90 -4.45 -21.32 5.34
N THR A 91 -4.21 -21.80 6.55
CA THR A 91 -3.48 -21.07 7.59
C THR A 91 -2.40 -21.97 8.19
N GLU A 92 -1.25 -21.39 8.51
CA GLU A 92 -0.22 -22.09 9.28
C GLU A 92 -0.47 -21.89 10.76
N LYS A 93 -0.55 -23.00 11.49
CA LYS A 93 -0.61 -22.98 12.94
C LYS A 93 0.82 -23.02 13.47
N SER A 94 1.29 -21.89 14.01
CA SER A 94 2.53 -21.83 14.77
C SER A 94 2.21 -21.82 16.27
N ARG A 95 2.88 -22.68 17.03
CA ARG A 95 2.89 -22.62 18.50
C ARG A 95 4.29 -22.21 18.92
N GLN A 96 4.41 -21.02 19.51
CA GLN A 96 5.66 -20.55 20.07
C GLN A 96 5.56 -20.62 21.59
N GLU A 97 6.53 -21.28 22.20
CA GLU A 97 6.79 -21.20 23.63
C GLU A 97 7.86 -20.13 23.83
N ILE A 98 7.51 -19.07 24.57
CA ILE A 98 8.43 -17.95 24.82
C ILE A 98 8.78 -17.98 26.30
N SER A 99 10.07 -18.19 26.59
CA SER A 99 10.63 -18.17 27.94
C SER A 99 11.82 -17.22 28.01
N GLY A 100 12.13 -16.75 29.21
CA GLY A 100 13.37 -16.07 29.53
C GLY A 100 14.58 -17.02 29.52
N PRO A 101 15.78 -16.51 29.83
CA PRO A 101 16.99 -17.30 29.91
C PRO A 101 16.80 -18.55 30.77
N GLU A 102 17.29 -19.70 30.29
CA GLU A 102 17.16 -20.99 30.98
C GLU A 102 15.72 -21.42 31.30
N GLY A 103 14.73 -21.00 30.50
CA GLY A 103 13.33 -21.38 30.71
C GLY A 103 12.63 -20.59 31.83
N ARG A 104 13.28 -19.57 32.37
CA ARG A 104 12.72 -18.73 33.44
C ARG A 104 11.65 -17.77 32.92
N PRO A 105 10.88 -17.10 33.80
CA PRO A 105 9.98 -16.02 33.40
C PRO A 105 10.70 -14.91 32.61
N ILE A 106 10.01 -14.29 31.66
CA ILE A 106 10.53 -13.13 30.92
C ILE A 106 10.60 -11.93 31.88
N GLU A 107 11.81 -11.46 32.15
CA GLU A 107 12.03 -10.22 32.90
C GLU A 107 11.70 -9.02 32.01
N LYS A 108 10.81 -8.14 32.49
CA LYS A 108 10.49 -6.86 31.83
C LYS A 108 10.93 -5.74 32.74
N ASP A 109 11.94 -4.99 32.33
CA ASP A 109 12.38 -3.79 33.02
C ASP A 109 11.55 -2.60 32.51
N TYR A 110 10.71 -2.04 33.38
CA TYR A 110 9.86 -0.90 33.05
C TYR A 110 10.44 0.35 33.71
N HIS A 111 10.86 1.33 32.90
CA HIS A 111 11.12 2.68 33.37
C HIS A 111 9.85 3.53 33.23
N VAL A 112 9.26 3.91 34.35
CA VAL A 112 8.07 4.77 34.39
C VAL A 112 8.47 6.14 34.94
N THR A 113 8.32 7.18 34.12
CA THR A 113 8.41 8.58 34.56
C THR A 113 6.99 9.10 34.78
N ILE A 114 6.69 9.52 36.01
CA ILE A 114 5.41 10.14 36.36
C ILE A 114 5.67 11.64 36.57
N GLU A 115 5.15 12.47 35.68
CA GLU A 115 5.09 13.92 35.89
C GLU A 115 3.75 14.25 36.56
N VAL A 116 3.82 14.68 37.82
CA VAL A 116 2.66 15.14 38.57
C VAL A 116 2.58 16.66 38.43
N VAL A 117 1.55 17.15 37.76
CA VAL A 117 1.26 18.59 37.62
C VAL A 117 0.17 18.96 38.63
N ASN A 118 0.40 20.02 39.41
CA ASN A 118 -0.61 20.51 40.34
C ASN A 118 -1.73 21.22 39.57
N PRO A 119 -2.99 21.19 40.06
CA PRO A 119 -4.11 21.84 39.38
C PRO A 119 -3.96 23.36 39.15
N GLY A 120 -3.08 24.02 39.90
CA GLY A 120 -2.80 25.46 39.76
C GLY A 120 -1.68 25.82 38.78
N ASP A 121 -0.98 24.82 38.23
CA ASP A 121 0.05 24.98 37.18
C ASP A 121 -0.52 24.66 35.78
N LEU A 122 -1.84 24.46 35.70
CA LEU A 122 -2.61 24.31 34.46
C LEU A 122 -3.32 25.65 34.18
N ASP A 123 -2.69 26.48 33.35
CA ASP A 123 -3.34 27.68 32.78
C ASP A 123 -4.41 27.32 31.75
#